data_AF-A0A939W7E0-F1
#
_entry.id   AF-A0A939W7E0-F1
#
_cell.length_a   1.000
_cell.length_b   1.000
_cell.length_c   1.000
_cell.angle_alpha   90.00
_cell.angle_beta   90.00
_cell.angle_gamma   90.00
#
_symmetry.space_group_name_H-M   'P 1'
#
loop_
_entity.id
_entity.type
_entity.pdbx_description
1 polymer ?
#
loop_
_entity_poly.entity_id
_entity_poly.type
_entity_poly.pdbx_seq_one_letter_code
_entity_poly.pdbx_strand_id
1 'polypeptide(L)'
;MSGDVAICELLSDGSMGEPQILSDSLFNYPSYTTFIMPDQNHMIFANDWGEMVITDREGNLINHLESIANFYGNVFKLDGKWYVYCDRARSEVEGSPYLQEIDINTGKLSDVRVELTKAAAYTYQYCQSKDGLYIMTASNIAKVDLINGTFETSFSWNDADVGDHRITPEYSYIASSSEFYCVRDDRDHFNDSGYTGPDLVLIHLKKAENNPHAGKSIMIIACNGSDDAISPVLYDRIAEYNRDPEKKARIVIKSYQDVLSDYTVQVTKSDAQIADLVYLDVQSKEGPDILLGFGACSQFNTDEILLDLNPLIDGSSPLDRGTLFDNVISAAEIDGKLYQIPLIYEVRGLVGNKEYFVNQESCSFEEFDRIIDQLPETVSPLAPTAREDLLRALLSGAMNLFMDYGKKTVQFDTPEFRAILEFVRKYGVDKEEVKDANSASFIPNNERLREGLDATYYGEVLGIASFGYEAKQLNGEGVFLGIPSSSGSSMMAVERQSVAISKCSLYQDQAWDFIRSLFSQDIQTDLVINELNTVFPVSREALDLCFQKQKTRYDQEAERYKDIPDASVWDSSEYNQELYDNLLDFLNNIQKYASYDTSAMLIVLEEAPGYFTGQRSLDDVVKNIQNRCTTIVNERG
;
A
#
# COMPACT_ATOMS: atom_id res chain seq x y z
N MET A 1 -23.85 13.42 -18.75
CA MET A 1 -23.67 14.84 -19.11
C MET A 1 -23.09 14.85 -20.51
N SER A 2 -23.80 15.39 -21.49
CA SER A 2 -23.20 15.75 -22.78
C SER A 2 -22.49 17.09 -22.57
N GLY A 3 -21.17 17.11 -22.69
CA GLY A 3 -20.38 18.34 -22.69
C GLY A 3 -19.94 18.64 -24.11
N ASP A 4 -20.08 19.89 -24.54
CA ASP A 4 -19.54 20.36 -25.82
C ASP A 4 -18.00 20.34 -25.73
N VAL A 5 -17.33 19.90 -26.79
CA VAL A 5 -15.86 20.02 -26.88
C VAL A 5 -15.54 21.25 -27.72
N ALA A 6 -14.68 22.10 -27.17
CA ALA A 6 -14.20 23.30 -27.83
C ALA A 6 -12.69 23.24 -28.04
N ILE A 7 -12.22 23.75 -29.18
CA ILE A 7 -10.83 24.14 -29.36
C ILE A 7 -10.74 25.64 -29.15
N CYS A 8 -9.77 26.08 -28.34
CA CYS A 8 -9.42 27.50 -28.26
C CYS A 8 -7.95 27.67 -28.65
N GLU A 9 -7.67 28.70 -29.44
CA GLU A 9 -6.30 29.09 -29.72
C GLU A 9 -5.70 29.82 -28.51
N LEU A 10 -4.50 29.43 -28.07
CA LEU A 10 -3.75 30.22 -27.09
C LEU A 10 -3.06 31.37 -27.82
N LEU A 11 -3.52 32.59 -27.59
CA LEU A 11 -2.99 33.79 -28.22
C LEU A 11 -1.60 34.13 -27.66
N SER A 12 -0.84 34.92 -28.42
CA SER A 12 0.53 35.28 -28.05
C SER A 12 0.68 36.04 -26.74
N ASP A 13 -0.41 36.63 -26.22
CA ASP A 13 -0.46 37.31 -24.93
C ASP A 13 -0.86 36.38 -23.76
N GLY A 14 -1.03 35.08 -24.04
CA GLY A 14 -1.43 34.06 -23.07
C GLY A 14 -2.94 34.01 -22.82
N SER A 15 -3.75 34.83 -23.50
CA SER A 15 -5.20 34.73 -23.44
C SER A 15 -5.74 33.64 -24.37
N MET A 16 -6.93 33.12 -24.06
CA MET A 16 -7.63 32.17 -24.92
C MET A 16 -8.43 32.95 -25.96
N GLY A 17 -8.26 32.58 -27.24
CA GLY A 17 -9.09 33.04 -28.33
C GLY A 17 -10.52 32.49 -28.22
N GLU A 18 -11.39 32.93 -29.14
CA GLU A 18 -12.78 32.47 -29.19
C GLU A 18 -12.86 30.94 -29.34
N PRO A 19 -13.65 30.25 -28.50
CA PRO A 19 -13.81 28.81 -28.59
C PRO A 19 -14.50 28.42 -29.89
N GLN A 20 -13.88 27.54 -30.66
CA GLN A 20 -14.51 26.84 -31.76
C GLN A 20 -15.12 25.54 -31.23
N ILE A 21 -16.46 25.49 -31.18
CA ILE A 21 -17.21 24.28 -30.83
C ILE A 21 -17.07 23.27 -31.96
N LEU A 22 -16.55 22.08 -31.65
CA LEU A 22 -16.34 21.01 -32.62
C LEU A 22 -17.62 20.23 -32.92
N SER A 23 -18.45 20.02 -31.90
CA SER A 23 -19.76 19.36 -32.00
C SER A 23 -20.49 19.38 -30.65
N ASP A 24 -21.82 19.39 -30.70
CA ASP A 24 -22.72 19.35 -29.52
C ASP A 24 -22.74 17.97 -28.82
N SER A 25 -22.11 16.95 -29.42
CA SER A 25 -21.86 15.63 -28.83
C SER A 25 -20.85 14.82 -29.66
N LEU A 26 -19.55 14.91 -29.37
CA LEU A 26 -18.53 14.11 -30.08
C LEU A 26 -18.54 12.62 -29.71
N PHE A 27 -19.07 12.28 -28.53
CA PHE A 27 -19.06 10.91 -28.02
C PHE A 27 -20.40 10.54 -27.43
N ASN A 28 -20.78 9.28 -27.60
CA ASN A 28 -21.86 8.68 -26.83
C ASN A 28 -21.49 8.58 -25.33
N TYR A 29 -20.20 8.55 -25.00
CA TYR A 29 -19.65 8.43 -23.64
C TYR A 29 -18.44 9.37 -23.43
N PRO A 30 -18.65 10.63 -23.02
CA PRO A 30 -17.59 11.64 -22.92
C PRO A 30 -16.63 11.45 -21.72
N SER A 31 -16.97 10.60 -20.73
CA SER A 31 -16.21 10.48 -19.47
C SER A 31 -14.91 9.66 -19.57
N TYR A 32 -14.49 9.25 -20.76
CA TYR A 32 -13.32 8.39 -20.99
C TYR A 32 -12.58 8.75 -22.28
N THR A 33 -12.70 10.01 -22.73
CA THR A 33 -12.10 10.47 -23.98
C THR A 33 -10.67 10.95 -23.73
N THR A 34 -9.70 10.31 -24.35
CA THR A 34 -8.31 10.78 -24.45
C THR A 34 -8.17 11.68 -25.66
N PHE A 35 -7.47 12.81 -25.49
CA PHE A 35 -7.07 13.69 -26.59
C PHE A 35 -5.62 13.38 -27.00
N ILE A 36 -5.41 13.16 -28.28
CA ILE A 36 -4.12 12.74 -28.83
C ILE A 36 -3.82 13.57 -30.09
N MET A 37 -2.61 14.09 -30.19
CA MET A 37 -2.04 14.64 -31.43
C MET A 37 -0.84 13.79 -31.85
N PRO A 38 -1.07 12.61 -32.44
CA PRO A 38 0.01 11.70 -32.81
C PRO A 38 0.83 12.24 -33.99
N ASP A 39 0.35 13.29 -34.66
CA ASP A 39 1.14 14.08 -35.58
C ASP A 39 0.78 15.55 -35.56
N GLN A 40 1.48 16.31 -36.40
CA GLN A 40 1.25 17.72 -36.60
C GLN A 40 0.09 18.02 -37.57
N ASN A 41 -0.86 17.13 -37.80
CA ASN A 41 -1.95 17.38 -38.76
C ASN A 41 -3.32 16.92 -38.27
N HIS A 42 -3.37 15.97 -37.34
CA HIS A 42 -4.61 15.37 -36.87
C HIS A 42 -4.77 15.54 -35.36
N MET A 43 -5.99 15.84 -34.97
CA MET A 43 -6.46 15.79 -33.61
C MET A 43 -7.37 14.58 -33.47
N ILE A 44 -7.03 13.69 -32.54
CA ILE A 44 -7.78 12.46 -32.30
C ILE A 44 -8.36 12.51 -30.90
N PHE A 45 -9.66 12.30 -30.82
CA PHE A 45 -10.38 12.08 -29.59
C PHE A 45 -10.81 10.62 -29.58
N ALA A 46 -10.42 9.86 -28.58
CA ALA A 46 -10.69 8.42 -28.56
C ALA A 46 -11.07 7.94 -27.17
N ASN A 47 -11.94 6.93 -27.09
CA ASN A 47 -12.35 6.36 -25.81
C ASN A 47 -12.15 4.85 -25.74
N ASP A 48 -12.24 4.31 -24.53
CA ASP A 48 -12.06 2.88 -24.26
C ASP A 48 -13.23 2.01 -24.76
N TRP A 49 -14.25 2.61 -25.38
CA TRP A 49 -15.45 1.94 -25.89
C TRP A 49 -15.37 1.65 -27.38
N GLY A 50 -14.19 1.77 -27.99
CA GLY A 50 -14.02 1.48 -29.41
C GLY A 50 -14.36 2.66 -30.32
N GLU A 51 -14.45 3.88 -29.80
CA GLU A 51 -14.83 5.08 -30.56
C GLU A 51 -13.63 6.01 -30.75
N MET A 52 -13.46 6.53 -31.97
CA MET A 52 -12.40 7.45 -32.35
C MET A 52 -12.94 8.52 -33.30
N VAL A 53 -12.84 9.78 -32.90
CA VAL A 53 -13.14 10.96 -33.72
C VAL A 53 -11.84 11.61 -34.15
N ILE A 54 -11.73 11.93 -35.43
CA ILE A 54 -10.53 12.47 -36.05
C ILE A 54 -10.89 13.78 -36.72
N THR A 55 -10.17 14.84 -36.37
CA THR A 55 -10.27 16.15 -37.02
C THR A 55 -8.92 16.58 -37.57
N ASP A 56 -8.92 17.55 -38.49
CA ASP A 56 -7.71 18.32 -38.78
C ASP A 56 -7.37 19.26 -37.61
N ARG A 57 -6.27 20.01 -37.75
CA ARG A 57 -5.81 20.98 -36.74
C ARG A 57 -6.76 22.15 -36.56
N GLU A 58 -7.56 22.45 -37.57
CA GLU A 58 -8.58 23.49 -37.57
C GLU A 58 -9.90 22.98 -36.99
N GLY A 59 -9.96 21.73 -36.51
CA GLY A 59 -11.14 21.15 -35.90
C GLY A 59 -12.18 20.63 -36.90
N ASN A 60 -11.90 20.59 -38.20
CA ASN A 60 -12.83 20.03 -39.18
C ASN A 60 -12.81 18.50 -39.08
N LEU A 61 -14.00 17.90 -38.99
CA LEU A 61 -14.16 16.45 -38.94
C LEU A 61 -13.59 15.80 -40.20
N ILE A 62 -12.60 14.92 -40.01
CA ILE A 62 -12.06 14.04 -41.04
C ILE A 62 -12.81 12.72 -41.04
N ASN A 63 -13.00 12.13 -39.85
CA ASN A 63 -13.68 10.85 -39.71
C ASN A 63 -14.21 10.60 -38.29
N HIS A 64 -15.19 9.70 -38.19
CA HIS A 64 -15.73 9.19 -36.93
C HIS A 64 -15.86 7.68 -37.06
N LEU A 65 -15.09 6.96 -36.26
CA LEU A 65 -15.00 5.51 -36.25
C LEU A 65 -15.59 4.97 -34.96
N GLU A 66 -16.53 4.04 -35.07
CA GLU A 66 -17.23 3.42 -33.94
C GLU A 66 -16.99 1.91 -33.92
N SER A 67 -17.09 1.30 -32.74
CA SER A 67 -16.99 -0.16 -32.56
C SER A 67 -15.68 -0.79 -33.04
N ILE A 68 -14.56 -0.08 -32.90
CA ILE A 68 -13.23 -0.64 -33.19
C ILE A 68 -12.94 -1.79 -32.20
N ALA A 69 -12.81 -3.00 -32.73
CA ALA A 69 -12.67 -4.21 -31.92
C ALA A 69 -11.42 -4.16 -31.02
N ASN A 70 -11.62 -4.45 -29.73
CA ASN A 70 -10.58 -4.50 -28.67
C ASN A 70 -9.80 -3.19 -28.46
N PHE A 71 -10.22 -2.07 -29.06
CA PHE A 71 -9.53 -0.79 -28.94
C PHE A 71 -9.70 -0.17 -27.54
N TYR A 72 -8.61 0.39 -27.00
CA TYR A 72 -8.57 0.95 -25.66
C TYR A 72 -7.90 2.34 -25.65
N GLY A 73 -8.52 3.29 -26.35
CA GLY A 73 -8.25 4.73 -26.25
C GLY A 73 -6.95 5.25 -26.86
N ASN A 74 -5.89 4.44 -26.99
CA ASN A 74 -4.56 4.92 -27.38
C ASN A 74 -4.24 4.72 -28.87
N VAL A 75 -3.83 5.80 -29.54
CA VAL A 75 -3.54 5.85 -30.98
C VAL A 75 -2.17 6.47 -31.21
N PHE A 76 -1.39 5.86 -32.10
CA PHE A 76 -0.01 6.28 -32.39
C PHE A 76 0.22 6.39 -33.89
N LYS A 77 1.11 7.28 -34.30
CA LYS A 77 1.65 7.36 -35.65
C LYS A 77 3.16 7.11 -35.64
N LEU A 78 3.56 5.94 -36.10
CA LEU A 78 4.94 5.45 -36.05
C LEU A 78 5.39 5.09 -37.48
N ASP A 79 6.52 5.65 -37.92
CA ASP A 79 7.06 5.45 -39.28
C ASP A 79 6.03 5.65 -40.42
N GLY A 80 5.14 6.64 -40.24
CA GLY A 80 4.11 6.99 -41.22
C GLY A 80 2.87 6.09 -41.21
N LYS A 81 2.84 5.06 -40.35
CA LYS A 81 1.71 4.16 -40.15
C LYS A 81 0.98 4.48 -38.85
N TRP A 82 -0.30 4.16 -38.82
CA TRP A 82 -1.17 4.37 -37.67
C TRP A 82 -1.37 3.06 -36.90
N TYR A 83 -1.26 3.11 -35.58
CA TYR A 83 -1.43 1.97 -34.70
C TYR A 83 -2.43 2.31 -33.61
N VAL A 84 -3.19 1.32 -33.18
CA VAL A 84 -4.04 1.39 -31.98
C VAL A 84 -3.56 0.39 -30.94
N TYR A 85 -3.67 0.76 -29.67
CA TYR A 85 -3.54 -0.17 -28.56
C TYR A 85 -4.81 -0.99 -28.40
N CYS A 86 -4.65 -2.30 -28.28
CA CYS A 86 -5.75 -3.23 -28.08
C CYS A 86 -5.54 -4.08 -26.82
N ASP A 87 -6.59 -4.17 -26.00
CA ASP A 87 -6.63 -5.01 -24.79
C ASP A 87 -7.67 -6.14 -24.96
N ARG A 88 -7.24 -7.38 -24.69
CA ARG A 88 -8.09 -8.57 -24.77
C ARG A 88 -8.93 -8.78 -23.53
N ALA A 89 -8.63 -8.16 -22.39
CA ALA A 89 -9.33 -8.38 -21.11
C ALA A 89 -10.83 -8.01 -21.14
N ARG A 90 -11.28 -7.20 -22.10
CA ARG A 90 -12.72 -6.90 -22.32
C ARG A 90 -13.44 -7.86 -23.26
N SER A 91 -12.70 -8.65 -24.04
CA SER A 91 -13.23 -9.83 -24.73
C SER A 91 -13.05 -11.01 -23.78
N GLU A 92 -13.95 -11.99 -23.71
CA GLU A 92 -13.84 -13.14 -22.79
C GLU A 92 -12.66 -14.11 -23.14
N VAL A 93 -11.56 -13.59 -23.70
CA VAL A 93 -10.41 -14.29 -24.26
C VAL A 93 -9.15 -13.89 -23.49
N GLU A 94 -8.56 -14.83 -22.77
CA GLU A 94 -7.23 -14.67 -22.19
C GLU A 94 -6.19 -14.29 -23.26
N GLY A 95 -5.39 -13.26 -23.01
CA GLY A 95 -4.23 -12.94 -23.85
C GLY A 95 -3.56 -11.61 -23.48
N SER A 96 -2.31 -11.45 -23.93
CA SER A 96 -1.58 -10.19 -23.78
C SER A 96 -2.20 -9.06 -24.63
N PRO A 97 -2.02 -7.79 -24.23
CA PRO A 97 -2.37 -6.69 -25.13
C PRO A 97 -1.43 -6.65 -26.34
N TYR A 98 -1.84 -5.90 -27.35
CA TYR A 98 -1.09 -5.81 -28.60
C TYR A 98 -1.31 -4.45 -29.27
N LEU A 99 -0.37 -4.06 -30.14
CA LEU A 99 -0.57 -2.96 -31.07
C LEU A 99 -1.04 -3.51 -32.41
N GLN A 100 -1.97 -2.82 -33.06
CA GLN A 100 -2.48 -3.20 -34.37
C GLN A 100 -2.52 -2.01 -35.31
N GLU A 101 -2.00 -2.18 -36.53
CA GLU A 101 -2.06 -1.13 -37.55
C GLU A 101 -3.52 -0.87 -37.96
N ILE A 102 -3.92 0.40 -38.09
CA ILE A 102 -5.26 0.85 -38.47
C ILE A 102 -5.20 1.79 -39.69
N ASP A 103 -6.15 1.67 -40.62
CA ASP A 103 -6.42 2.75 -41.58
C ASP A 103 -7.41 3.72 -40.95
N ILE A 104 -6.95 4.91 -40.55
CA ILE A 104 -7.79 5.92 -39.89
C ILE A 104 -8.91 6.49 -40.77
N ASN A 105 -8.84 6.32 -42.09
CA ASN A 105 -9.89 6.77 -43.00
C ASN A 105 -11.04 5.75 -43.10
N THR A 106 -10.77 4.47 -42.83
CA THR A 106 -11.78 3.41 -42.97
C THR A 106 -12.07 2.65 -41.67
N GLY A 107 -11.28 2.86 -40.62
CA GLY A 107 -11.31 2.09 -39.37
C GLY A 107 -10.86 0.63 -39.51
N LYS A 108 -10.25 0.26 -40.65
CA LYS A 108 -9.91 -1.13 -40.92
C LYS A 108 -8.60 -1.48 -40.24
N LEU A 109 -8.63 -2.47 -39.36
CA LEU A 109 -7.45 -3.05 -38.72
C LEU A 109 -6.73 -3.99 -39.69
N SER A 110 -5.40 -3.95 -39.67
CA SER A 110 -4.55 -4.88 -40.43
C SER A 110 -4.50 -6.27 -39.76
N ASP A 111 -4.13 -7.32 -40.49
CA ASP A 111 -3.92 -8.65 -39.90
C ASP A 111 -2.63 -8.75 -39.06
N VAL A 112 -1.75 -7.75 -39.14
CA VAL A 112 -0.46 -7.72 -38.43
C VAL A 112 -0.64 -7.11 -37.05
N ARG A 113 -0.13 -7.81 -36.04
CA ARG A 113 -0.16 -7.39 -34.63
C ARG A 113 1.24 -7.45 -34.05
N VAL A 114 1.53 -6.50 -33.16
CA VAL A 114 2.70 -6.54 -32.28
C VAL A 114 2.21 -6.99 -30.92
N GLU A 115 2.42 -8.26 -30.60
CA GLU A 115 2.02 -8.83 -29.30
C GLU A 115 2.96 -8.30 -28.22
N LEU A 116 2.43 -7.67 -27.18
CA LEU A 116 3.24 -7.06 -26.13
C LEU A 116 3.44 -8.03 -24.97
N THR A 117 4.60 -7.99 -24.31
CA THR A 117 4.84 -8.83 -23.12
C THR A 117 3.98 -8.36 -21.95
N LYS A 118 3.33 -9.30 -21.23
CA LYS A 118 2.33 -9.03 -20.16
C LYS A 118 2.80 -8.08 -19.05
N ALA A 119 4.08 -8.07 -18.71
CA ALA A 119 4.61 -7.31 -17.57
C ALA A 119 4.43 -5.79 -17.69
N ALA A 120 4.20 -5.25 -18.90
CA ALA A 120 4.01 -3.80 -19.10
C ALA A 120 2.63 -3.42 -19.67
N ALA A 121 1.68 -4.35 -19.60
CA ALA A 121 0.36 -4.26 -20.22
C ALA A 121 -0.66 -3.40 -19.44
N TYR A 122 -0.49 -3.30 -18.12
CA TYR A 122 -1.49 -2.69 -17.23
C TYR A 122 -1.16 -1.26 -16.82
N THR A 123 -0.04 -0.71 -17.30
CA THR A 123 0.31 0.71 -17.12
C THR A 123 -0.24 1.52 -18.28
N TYR A 124 -1.19 2.42 -17.98
CA TYR A 124 -2.13 3.04 -18.92
C TYR A 124 -1.54 3.99 -19.99
N GLN A 125 -0.22 4.10 -20.12
CA GLN A 125 0.38 5.36 -20.56
C GLN A 125 1.53 5.13 -21.55
N TYR A 126 1.15 4.94 -22.81
CA TYR A 126 2.08 4.95 -23.93
C TYR A 126 2.31 6.40 -24.39
N CYS A 127 3.56 6.85 -24.44
CA CYS A 127 3.92 8.17 -24.92
C CYS A 127 4.63 8.05 -26.26
N GLN A 128 4.05 8.63 -27.31
CA GLN A 128 4.73 8.75 -28.59
C GLN A 128 5.76 9.90 -28.54
N SER A 129 7.00 9.59 -28.88
CA SER A 129 8.08 10.55 -29.06
C SER A 129 8.49 10.64 -30.53
N LYS A 130 9.39 11.57 -30.85
CA LYS A 130 9.98 11.73 -32.19
C LYS A 130 10.82 10.52 -32.63
N ASP A 131 11.34 9.75 -31.68
CA ASP A 131 12.28 8.64 -31.90
C ASP A 131 11.70 7.27 -31.55
N GLY A 132 10.41 7.18 -31.22
CA GLY A 132 9.72 5.92 -30.99
C GLY A 132 8.52 6.02 -30.05
N LEU A 133 8.01 4.86 -29.66
CA LEU A 133 6.96 4.72 -28.65
C LEU A 133 7.60 4.33 -27.33
N TYR A 134 7.14 4.93 -26.23
CA TYR A 134 7.63 4.67 -24.89
C TYR A 134 6.49 4.32 -23.96
N ILE A 135 6.83 3.66 -22.87
CA ILE A 135 5.96 3.43 -21.72
C ILE A 135 6.63 4.00 -20.48
N MET A 136 5.82 4.52 -19.57
CA MET A 136 6.26 4.86 -18.23
C MET A 136 5.66 3.87 -17.25
N THR A 137 6.53 3.26 -16.45
CA THR A 137 6.20 2.31 -15.37
C THR A 137 6.55 2.94 -14.03
N ALA A 138 6.14 2.29 -12.95
CA ALA A 138 6.48 2.72 -11.60
C ALA A 138 8.00 2.75 -11.34
N SER A 139 8.80 1.92 -12.00
CA SER A 139 10.25 1.82 -11.76
C SER A 139 11.13 2.42 -12.87
N ASN A 140 10.58 2.62 -14.07
CA ASN A 140 11.35 3.07 -15.23
C ASN A 140 10.53 3.66 -16.38
N ILE A 141 11.22 4.31 -17.33
CA ILE A 141 10.73 4.63 -18.67
C ILE A 141 11.41 3.67 -19.67
N ALA A 142 10.61 2.95 -20.46
CA ALA A 142 11.10 1.99 -21.44
C ALA A 142 10.59 2.29 -22.85
N LYS A 143 11.44 2.06 -23.84
CA LYS A 143 11.11 2.15 -25.25
C LYS A 143 10.49 0.85 -25.73
N VAL A 144 9.43 0.92 -26.51
CA VAL A 144 8.76 -0.24 -27.10
C VAL A 144 9.54 -0.72 -28.33
N ASP A 145 9.97 -1.97 -28.32
CA ASP A 145 10.45 -2.67 -29.50
C ASP A 145 9.23 -3.16 -30.30
N LEU A 146 8.89 -2.44 -31.37
CA LEU A 146 7.74 -2.74 -32.22
C LEU A 146 7.91 -4.04 -33.04
N ILE A 147 9.11 -4.62 -33.10
CA ILE A 147 9.37 -5.86 -33.83
C ILE A 147 9.06 -7.06 -32.93
N ASN A 148 9.57 -7.03 -31.70
CA ASN A 148 9.47 -8.16 -30.78
C ASN A 148 8.36 -7.99 -29.74
N GLY A 149 7.78 -6.78 -29.61
CA GLY A 149 6.80 -6.44 -28.57
C GLY A 149 7.38 -6.44 -27.16
N THR A 150 8.69 -6.26 -27.04
CA THR A 150 9.43 -6.17 -25.77
C THR A 150 9.70 -4.72 -25.40
N PHE A 151 10.17 -4.49 -24.18
CA PHE A 151 10.46 -3.17 -23.66
C PHE A 151 11.96 -3.03 -23.33
N GLU A 152 12.59 -1.95 -23.78
CA GLU A 152 14.00 -1.63 -23.51
C GLU A 152 14.08 -0.41 -22.60
N THR A 153 14.56 -0.60 -21.36
CA THR A 153 14.71 0.49 -20.39
C THR A 153 15.58 1.61 -20.93
N SER A 154 15.01 2.81 -21.04
CA SER A 154 15.71 4.04 -21.45
C SER A 154 16.19 4.86 -20.25
N PHE A 155 15.47 4.76 -19.12
CA PHE A 155 15.77 5.48 -17.88
C PHE A 155 15.14 4.75 -16.70
N SER A 156 15.88 4.58 -15.60
CA SER A 156 15.32 4.12 -14.31
C SER A 156 15.16 5.30 -13.36
N TRP A 157 14.10 5.31 -12.56
CA TRP A 157 13.94 6.34 -11.54
C TRP A 157 15.07 6.34 -10.51
N ASN A 158 15.71 5.19 -10.27
CA ASN A 158 16.93 5.09 -9.47
C ASN A 158 18.11 5.92 -10.01
N ASP A 159 18.07 6.34 -11.27
CA ASP A 159 19.10 7.19 -11.89
C ASP A 159 18.85 8.69 -11.64
N ALA A 160 17.68 9.05 -11.12
CA ALA A 160 17.34 10.42 -10.76
C ALA A 160 17.11 10.54 -9.25
N ASP A 161 17.75 11.52 -8.62
CA ASP A 161 17.47 11.85 -7.22
C ASP A 161 16.27 12.80 -7.12
N VAL A 162 15.14 12.33 -7.63
CA VAL A 162 13.83 12.98 -7.54
C VAL A 162 12.87 11.99 -6.90
N GLY A 163 11.95 12.47 -6.05
CA GLY A 163 10.85 11.62 -5.62
C GLY A 163 9.98 11.31 -6.83
N ASP A 164 10.00 10.07 -7.27
CA ASP A 164 9.25 9.50 -8.41
C ASP A 164 7.87 8.97 -8.00
N HIS A 165 7.51 9.14 -6.73
CA HIS A 165 6.15 8.91 -6.26
C HIS A 165 5.16 9.80 -7.03
N ARG A 166 3.99 9.26 -7.39
CA ARG A 166 2.88 10.03 -8.00
C ARG A 166 3.26 10.81 -9.26
N ILE A 167 4.22 10.34 -10.05
CA ILE A 167 4.38 10.84 -11.41
C ILE A 167 3.09 10.50 -12.17
N THR A 168 2.43 11.53 -12.70
CA THR A 168 1.24 11.44 -13.54
C THR A 168 1.67 11.27 -14.98
N PRO A 169 1.63 10.05 -15.53
CA PRO A 169 2.10 9.85 -16.89
C PRO A 169 1.20 10.56 -17.90
N GLU A 170 -0.10 10.78 -17.57
CA GLU A 170 -1.10 11.46 -18.41
C GLU A 170 -0.66 12.87 -18.81
N TYR A 171 0.10 13.51 -17.92
CA TYR A 171 0.55 14.89 -18.06
C TYR A 171 2.04 14.97 -18.40
N SER A 172 2.71 13.83 -18.57
CA SER A 172 4.14 13.72 -18.86
C SER A 172 4.41 13.62 -20.36
N TYR A 173 5.57 14.11 -20.79
CA TYR A 173 6.01 14.13 -22.18
C TYR A 173 7.43 13.58 -22.34
N ILE A 174 7.59 12.62 -23.25
CA ILE A 174 8.88 12.02 -23.60
C ILE A 174 9.41 12.68 -24.88
N ALA A 175 10.44 13.52 -24.76
CA ALA A 175 11.00 14.25 -25.90
C ALA A 175 11.99 13.42 -26.72
N SER A 176 12.70 12.48 -26.07
CA SER A 176 13.57 11.47 -26.69
C SER A 176 13.96 10.40 -25.67
N SER A 177 14.73 9.40 -26.10
CA SER A 177 15.43 8.43 -25.24
C SER A 177 16.41 9.04 -24.19
N SER A 178 16.59 10.36 -24.16
CA SER A 178 17.52 11.04 -23.25
C SER A 178 16.99 12.33 -22.61
N GLU A 179 15.72 12.67 -22.86
CA GLU A 179 15.09 13.90 -22.37
C GLU A 179 13.60 13.67 -22.11
N PHE A 180 13.18 13.91 -20.86
CA PHE A 180 11.85 13.60 -20.35
C PHE A 180 11.32 14.80 -19.55
N TYR A 181 10.01 15.04 -19.67
CA TYR A 181 9.28 16.05 -18.90
C TYR A 181 8.18 15.33 -18.13
N CYS A 182 8.40 15.09 -16.86
CA CYS A 182 7.49 14.32 -16.02
C CYS A 182 6.72 15.27 -15.11
N VAL A 183 5.42 15.06 -14.96
CA VAL A 183 4.59 15.86 -14.04
C VAL A 183 4.32 15.01 -12.81
N ARG A 184 4.77 15.48 -11.67
CA ARG A 184 4.46 14.90 -10.37
C ARG A 184 3.29 15.63 -9.74
N ASP A 185 2.40 14.86 -9.13
CA ASP A 185 1.26 15.38 -8.42
C ASP A 185 1.49 15.33 -6.91
N ASP A 186 1.90 16.48 -6.37
CA ASP A 186 2.18 16.65 -4.94
C ASP A 186 0.94 17.13 -4.19
N ARG A 187 -0.25 17.05 -4.79
CA ARG A 187 -1.50 17.42 -4.11
C ARG A 187 -1.55 16.71 -2.75
N ASP A 188 -1.60 17.53 -1.71
CA ASP A 188 -1.93 17.08 -0.37
C ASP A 188 -3.42 16.73 -0.37
N HIS A 189 -3.72 15.46 -0.65
CA HIS A 189 -5.08 14.94 -0.72
C HIS A 189 -5.87 15.12 0.60
N PHE A 190 -5.27 15.64 1.67
CA PHE A 190 -5.94 15.88 2.94
C PHE A 190 -6.20 17.34 3.32
N ASN A 191 -5.47 18.32 2.79
CA ASN A 191 -5.78 19.73 3.02
C ASN A 191 -6.89 20.27 2.10
N ASP A 192 -7.33 19.47 1.13
CA ASP A 192 -8.16 19.93 0.03
C ASP A 192 -9.56 19.29 0.01
N SER A 193 -10.33 19.54 1.06
CA SER A 193 -11.78 19.66 0.86
C SER A 193 -12.09 20.83 -0.09
N GLY A 194 -11.13 21.74 -0.35
CA GLY A 194 -11.28 22.85 -1.29
C GLY A 194 -9.98 23.21 -1.98
N TYR A 195 -9.76 22.62 -3.15
CA TYR A 195 -8.98 23.14 -4.27
C TYR A 195 -8.10 24.35 -3.91
N THR A 196 -7.05 24.13 -3.14
CA THR A 196 -5.83 24.87 -3.32
C THR A 196 -5.27 24.36 -4.64
N GLY A 197 -4.84 25.28 -5.51
CA GLY A 197 -4.53 24.93 -6.91
C GLY A 197 -3.50 23.80 -7.02
N PRO A 198 -3.25 23.29 -8.24
CA PRO A 198 -2.31 22.20 -8.46
C PRO A 198 -0.92 22.49 -7.84
N ASP A 199 -0.52 21.73 -6.82
CA ASP A 199 0.89 21.53 -6.48
C ASP A 199 1.47 20.49 -7.47
N LEU A 200 1.49 20.88 -8.75
CA LEU A 200 2.10 20.09 -9.81
C LEU A 200 3.57 20.46 -9.91
N VAL A 201 4.44 19.47 -9.77
CA VAL A 201 5.88 19.63 -9.99
C VAL A 201 6.23 19.14 -11.39
N LEU A 202 6.71 20.05 -12.23
CA LEU A 202 7.30 19.68 -13.51
C LEU A 202 8.78 19.30 -13.33
N ILE A 203 9.09 18.04 -13.57
CA ILE A 203 10.44 17.49 -13.52
C ILE A 203 10.99 17.39 -14.94
N HIS A 204 12.07 18.13 -15.22
CA HIS A 204 12.80 18.02 -16.48
C HIS A 204 14.05 17.16 -16.28
N LEU A 205 14.03 15.96 -16.87
CA LEU A 205 15.14 15.02 -16.82
C LEU A 205 15.92 15.08 -18.13
N LYS A 206 17.23 15.28 -18.03
CA LYS A 206 18.15 15.25 -19.17
C LYS A 206 19.34 14.37 -18.83
N LYS A 207 19.68 13.47 -19.75
CA LYS A 207 20.85 12.60 -19.60
C LYS A 207 22.11 13.44 -19.38
N ALA A 208 22.75 13.25 -18.22
CA ALA A 208 24.01 13.90 -17.88
C ALA A 208 25.17 13.33 -18.72
N GLU A 209 26.16 14.16 -19.03
CA GLU A 209 27.37 13.72 -19.75
C GLU A 209 28.22 12.75 -18.91
N ASN A 210 28.24 12.96 -17.59
CA ASN A 210 28.96 12.15 -16.62
C ASN A 210 28.04 11.80 -15.45
N ASN A 211 28.26 10.64 -14.82
CA ASN A 211 27.54 10.25 -13.61
C ASN A 211 28.00 11.13 -12.43
N PRO A 212 27.13 11.99 -11.84
CA PRO A 212 27.51 12.84 -10.71
C PRO A 212 27.80 12.07 -9.41
N HIS A 213 27.40 10.80 -9.35
CA HIS A 213 27.64 9.90 -8.22
C HIS A 213 28.78 8.92 -8.49
N ALA A 214 29.57 9.13 -9.56
CA ALA A 214 30.73 8.30 -9.85
C ALA A 214 31.66 8.21 -8.62
N GLY A 215 31.94 6.98 -8.17
CA GLY A 215 32.77 6.72 -7.00
C GLY A 215 32.02 6.59 -5.67
N LYS A 216 30.71 6.89 -5.62
CA LYS A 216 29.88 6.51 -4.46
C LYS A 216 29.64 4.99 -4.48
N SER A 217 29.58 4.39 -3.30
CA SER A 217 29.16 3.00 -3.13
C SER A 217 27.65 2.88 -3.32
N ILE A 218 27.14 1.73 -3.76
CA ILE A 218 25.70 1.50 -3.92
C ILE A 218 25.18 0.74 -2.72
N MET A 219 24.16 1.30 -2.05
CA MET A 219 23.41 0.69 -0.97
C MET A 219 22.00 0.37 -1.47
N ILE A 220 21.55 -0.88 -1.32
CA ILE A 220 20.28 -1.35 -1.89
C ILE A 220 19.21 -1.41 -0.80
N ILE A 221 18.05 -0.81 -1.09
CA ILE A 221 16.82 -0.98 -0.31
C ILE A 221 15.94 -2.00 -1.03
N ALA A 222 15.40 -2.98 -0.30
CA ALA A 222 14.26 -3.78 -0.74
C ALA A 222 13.01 -3.41 0.05
N CYS A 223 11.85 -3.51 -0.59
CA CYS A 223 10.57 -3.18 0.00
C CYS A 223 9.59 -4.34 -0.14
N ASN A 224 8.77 -4.54 0.88
CA ASN A 224 7.70 -5.53 0.88
C ASN A 224 6.39 -4.86 0.43
N GLY A 225 5.77 -5.36 -0.66
CA GLY A 225 4.55 -4.80 -1.26
C GLY A 225 4.76 -4.23 -2.67
N SER A 226 3.68 -3.77 -3.30
CA SER A 226 3.70 -3.10 -4.62
C SER A 226 4.44 -1.76 -4.58
N ASP A 227 4.65 -1.10 -5.72
CA ASP A 227 5.43 0.16 -5.78
C ASP A 227 4.84 1.31 -4.92
N ASP A 228 3.57 1.19 -4.49
CA ASP A 228 2.90 2.05 -3.49
C ASP A 228 3.32 1.75 -2.03
N ALA A 229 4.13 0.72 -1.76
CA ALA A 229 4.52 0.31 -0.42
C ALA A 229 5.55 1.25 0.23
N ILE A 230 6.26 2.05 -0.57
CA ILE A 230 7.18 3.06 -0.07
C ILE A 230 6.43 4.39 0.02
N SER A 231 6.32 4.94 1.23
CA SER A 231 5.74 6.26 1.44
C SER A 231 6.48 7.31 0.58
N PRO A 232 5.77 8.26 -0.05
CA PRO A 232 6.37 9.43 -0.73
C PRO A 232 7.49 10.11 0.04
N VAL A 233 7.33 10.19 1.37
CA VAL A 233 8.31 10.77 2.29
C VAL A 233 9.65 10.04 2.19
N LEU A 234 9.63 8.70 2.12
CA LEU A 234 10.85 7.89 2.05
C LEU A 234 11.57 8.07 0.72
N TYR A 235 10.84 8.20 -0.40
CA TYR A 235 11.43 8.53 -1.70
C TYR A 235 12.17 9.88 -1.65
N ASP A 236 11.54 10.90 -1.08
CA ASP A 236 12.16 12.22 -0.94
C ASP A 236 13.39 12.17 -0.02
N ARG A 237 13.37 11.40 1.07
CA ARG A 237 14.54 11.22 1.95
C ARG A 237 15.67 10.45 1.28
N ILE A 238 15.38 9.47 0.44
CA ILE A 238 16.38 8.78 -0.38
C ILE A 238 17.03 9.76 -1.37
N ALA A 239 16.22 10.56 -2.07
CA ALA A 239 16.70 11.59 -2.99
C ALA A 239 17.55 12.67 -2.29
N GLU A 240 17.17 13.11 -1.09
CA GLU A 240 17.97 14.04 -0.28
C GLU A 240 19.31 13.43 0.15
N TYR A 241 19.30 12.19 0.65
CA TYR A 241 20.52 11.47 1.03
C TYR A 241 21.50 11.35 -0.15
N ASN A 242 20.98 11.02 -1.34
CA ASN A 242 21.80 10.83 -2.53
C ASN A 242 22.43 12.12 -3.06
N ARG A 243 21.69 13.24 -2.97
CA ARG A 243 22.14 14.58 -3.39
C ARG A 243 23.19 15.18 -2.47
N ASP A 244 23.25 14.74 -1.22
CA ASP A 244 24.26 15.22 -0.27
C ASP A 244 25.68 14.79 -0.73
N PRO A 245 26.58 15.74 -1.04
CA PRO A 245 27.93 15.45 -1.51
C PRO A 245 28.81 14.80 -0.43
N GLU A 246 28.46 14.90 0.85
CA GLU A 246 29.22 14.31 1.96
C GLU A 246 28.93 12.80 2.12
N LYS A 247 27.80 12.31 1.57
CA LYS A 247 27.45 10.89 1.61
C LYS A 247 28.31 10.09 0.64
N LYS A 248 29.00 9.08 1.17
CA LYS A 248 29.87 8.16 0.42
C LYS A 248 29.10 7.02 -0.27
N ALA A 249 27.87 6.79 0.15
CA ALA A 249 26.96 5.84 -0.45
C ALA A 249 25.85 6.57 -1.23
N ARG A 250 25.31 5.88 -2.23
CA ARG A 250 24.06 6.20 -2.93
C ARG A 250 23.09 5.06 -2.64
N ILE A 251 21.87 5.41 -2.28
CA ILE A 251 20.78 4.49 -2.06
C ILE A 251 20.05 4.27 -3.39
N VAL A 252 19.76 3.01 -3.70
CA VAL A 252 18.91 2.60 -4.82
C VAL A 252 17.84 1.64 -4.33
N ILE A 253 16.65 1.71 -4.92
CA ILE A 253 15.52 0.84 -4.58
C ILE A 253 15.51 -0.34 -5.56
N LYS A 254 15.47 -1.56 -5.05
CA LYS A 254 15.24 -2.78 -5.84
C LYS A 254 13.82 -3.27 -5.56
N SER A 255 12.93 -3.07 -6.52
CA SER A 255 11.59 -3.66 -6.49
C SER A 255 11.68 -5.14 -6.85
N TYR A 256 11.17 -6.02 -5.98
CA TYR A 256 11.05 -7.45 -6.25
C TYR A 256 9.71 -7.79 -6.91
N GLN A 257 8.79 -6.83 -6.98
CA GLN A 257 7.52 -6.96 -7.69
C GLN A 257 7.74 -7.14 -9.20
N ASP A 258 8.74 -6.47 -9.78
CA ASP A 258 9.10 -6.56 -11.21
C ASP A 258 9.43 -8.00 -11.66
N VAL A 259 9.81 -8.88 -10.71
CA VAL A 259 10.15 -10.28 -10.97
C VAL A 259 8.91 -11.18 -10.93
N LEU A 260 7.80 -10.72 -10.34
CA LEU A 260 6.55 -11.47 -10.26
C LEU A 260 5.81 -11.36 -11.61
N SER A 261 5.71 -12.47 -12.33
CA SER A 261 5.17 -12.52 -13.69
C SER A 261 3.65 -12.35 -13.79
N ASP A 262 2.93 -12.23 -12.67
CA ASP A 262 1.47 -12.31 -12.65
C ASP A 262 0.83 -11.37 -11.62
N TYR A 263 0.29 -10.25 -12.12
CA TYR A 263 -0.49 -9.28 -11.33
C TYR A 263 -1.87 -9.81 -10.90
N THR A 264 -2.28 -11.01 -11.32
CA THR A 264 -3.57 -11.64 -10.92
C THR A 264 -3.48 -12.42 -9.61
N VAL A 265 -2.28 -12.53 -9.04
CA VAL A 265 -2.02 -13.22 -7.77
C VAL A 265 -2.61 -12.41 -6.61
N GLN A 266 -3.33 -13.08 -5.70
CA GLN A 266 -3.83 -12.45 -4.46
C GLN A 266 -2.66 -11.77 -3.71
N VAL A 267 -2.87 -10.56 -3.17
CA VAL A 267 -1.84 -9.75 -2.49
C VAL A 267 -1.03 -10.55 -1.46
N THR A 268 -1.68 -11.39 -0.65
CA THR A 268 -0.95 -12.22 0.34
C THR A 268 0.05 -13.20 -0.29
N LYS A 269 -0.24 -13.71 -1.51
CA LYS A 269 0.66 -14.60 -2.24
C LYS A 269 1.82 -13.85 -2.87
N SER A 270 1.62 -12.62 -3.36
CA SER A 270 2.74 -11.80 -3.85
C SER A 270 3.68 -11.42 -2.70
N ASP A 271 3.15 -11.03 -1.54
CA ASP A 271 3.97 -10.65 -0.37
C ASP A 271 4.82 -11.83 0.11
N ALA A 272 4.25 -13.05 0.15
CA ALA A 272 5.01 -14.24 0.50
C ALA A 272 6.13 -14.55 -0.52
N GLN A 273 5.87 -14.37 -1.81
CA GLN A 273 6.88 -14.56 -2.86
C GLN A 273 7.99 -13.51 -2.80
N ILE A 274 7.65 -12.24 -2.57
CA ILE A 274 8.63 -11.15 -2.39
C ILE A 274 9.51 -11.45 -1.17
N ALA A 275 8.89 -11.78 -0.04
CA ALA A 275 9.62 -12.13 1.17
C ALA A 275 10.59 -13.30 0.95
N ASP A 276 10.20 -14.32 0.19
CA ASP A 276 11.07 -15.46 -0.11
C ASP A 276 12.25 -15.09 -1.02
N LEU A 277 12.01 -14.28 -2.06
CA LEU A 277 13.07 -13.80 -2.95
C LEU A 277 14.08 -12.95 -2.19
N VAL A 278 13.59 -12.01 -1.36
CA VAL A 278 14.46 -11.16 -0.54
C VAL A 278 15.23 -11.98 0.49
N TYR A 279 14.58 -12.95 1.12
CA TYR A 279 15.22 -13.85 2.08
C TYR A 279 16.39 -14.62 1.45
N LEU A 280 16.18 -15.22 0.27
CA LEU A 280 17.20 -15.96 -0.46
C LEU A 280 18.37 -15.07 -0.90
N ASP A 281 18.09 -13.85 -1.37
CA ASP A 281 19.13 -12.90 -1.75
C ASP A 281 19.96 -12.48 -0.52
N VAL A 282 19.32 -12.18 0.62
CA VAL A 282 20.06 -11.86 1.87
C VAL A 282 20.89 -13.06 2.34
N GLN A 283 20.32 -14.27 2.33
CA GLN A 283 21.00 -15.50 2.75
C GLN A 283 22.22 -15.82 1.85
N SER A 284 22.13 -15.56 0.55
CA SER A 284 23.22 -15.74 -0.41
C SER A 284 24.26 -14.62 -0.38
N LYS A 285 24.05 -13.58 0.45
CA LYS A 285 24.90 -12.37 0.57
C LYS A 285 24.90 -11.50 -0.69
N GLU A 286 23.87 -11.61 -1.50
CA GLU A 286 23.63 -10.79 -2.70
C GLU A 286 22.40 -9.87 -2.52
N GLY A 287 21.83 -9.86 -1.32
CA GLY A 287 20.60 -9.15 -0.98
C GLY A 287 20.78 -7.67 -0.64
N PRO A 288 19.64 -7.01 -0.36
CA PRO A 288 19.61 -5.60 0.00
C PRO A 288 20.39 -5.33 1.29
N ASP A 289 20.87 -4.09 1.42
CA ASP A 289 21.49 -3.59 2.64
C ASP A 289 20.45 -3.19 3.69
N ILE A 290 19.31 -2.67 3.24
CA ILE A 290 18.19 -2.22 4.06
C ILE A 290 16.90 -2.89 3.58
N LEU A 291 16.10 -3.37 4.52
CA LEU A 291 14.78 -3.92 4.25
C LEU A 291 13.73 -2.97 4.81
N LEU A 292 12.73 -2.59 4.00
CA LEU A 292 11.60 -1.74 4.39
C LEU A 292 10.29 -2.53 4.32
N GLY A 293 9.48 -2.44 5.38
CA GLY A 293 8.14 -3.06 5.42
C GLY A 293 8.13 -4.57 5.67
N PHE A 294 9.21 -5.14 6.22
CA PHE A 294 9.31 -6.58 6.52
C PHE A 294 9.03 -6.91 7.99
N GLY A 295 8.57 -5.96 8.81
CA GLY A 295 8.46 -6.05 10.27
C GLY A 295 7.72 -7.28 10.77
N ALA A 296 6.60 -7.60 10.13
CA ALA A 296 5.83 -8.79 10.44
C ALA A 296 6.51 -10.07 9.98
N CYS A 297 7.36 -10.05 8.94
CA CYS A 297 7.98 -11.23 8.34
C CYS A 297 9.02 -11.85 9.29
N SER A 298 8.55 -12.72 10.19
CA SER A 298 9.35 -13.28 11.28
C SER A 298 10.52 -14.14 10.81
N GLN A 299 10.48 -14.64 9.57
CA GLN A 299 11.58 -15.41 8.98
C GLN A 299 12.89 -14.64 8.90
N PHE A 300 12.85 -13.31 8.82
CA PHE A 300 14.06 -12.48 8.76
C PHE A 300 14.71 -12.26 10.13
N ASN A 301 14.00 -12.46 11.23
CA ASN A 301 14.39 -12.02 12.57
C ASN A 301 15.37 -12.99 13.24
N THR A 302 16.55 -13.17 12.63
CA THR A 302 17.62 -14.05 13.09
C THR A 302 18.99 -13.38 12.94
N ASP A 303 19.96 -13.78 13.76
CA ASP A 303 21.33 -13.23 13.73
C ASP A 303 22.06 -13.49 12.40
N GLU A 304 21.63 -14.51 11.66
CA GLU A 304 22.16 -14.89 10.35
C GLU A 304 21.70 -13.95 9.24
N ILE A 305 20.51 -13.34 9.37
CA ILE A 305 19.84 -12.59 8.30
C ILE A 305 19.86 -11.09 8.57
N LEU A 306 19.53 -10.65 9.79
CA LEU A 306 19.43 -9.23 10.15
C LEU A 306 20.38 -8.85 11.28
N LEU A 307 20.75 -7.56 11.31
CA LEU A 307 21.52 -6.97 12.40
C LEU A 307 20.60 -6.68 13.60
N ASP A 308 21.07 -6.96 14.82
CA ASP A 308 20.46 -6.44 16.03
C ASP A 308 20.71 -4.93 16.12
N LEU A 309 19.63 -4.15 16.11
CA LEU A 309 19.63 -2.69 16.10
C LEU A 309 19.77 -2.07 17.49
N ASN A 310 19.53 -2.82 18.57
CA ASN A 310 19.65 -2.30 19.94
C ASN A 310 21.04 -1.65 20.20
N PRO A 311 22.17 -2.28 19.84
CA PRO A 311 23.49 -1.67 19.98
C PRO A 311 23.69 -0.37 19.17
N LEU A 312 22.97 -0.19 18.07
CA LEU A 312 23.06 1.03 17.24
C LEU A 312 22.21 2.15 17.84
N ILE A 313 21.01 1.81 18.34
CA ILE A 313 20.10 2.73 19.05
C ILE A 313 20.78 3.29 20.29
N ASP A 314 21.47 2.45 21.07
CA ASP A 314 22.09 2.83 22.34
C ASP A 314 23.56 3.25 22.20
N GLY A 315 24.07 3.29 20.96
CA GLY A 315 25.48 3.45 20.62
C GLY A 315 25.97 4.91 20.56
N SER A 316 26.98 5.15 19.72
CA SER A 316 27.65 6.46 19.58
C SER A 316 26.87 7.50 18.78
N SER A 317 25.87 7.08 18.00
CA SER A 317 24.94 7.95 17.30
C SER A 317 23.52 7.49 17.65
N PRO A 318 23.11 7.72 18.91
CA PRO A 318 21.94 7.06 19.46
C PRO A 318 20.64 7.67 18.96
N LEU A 319 19.57 6.89 19.07
CA LEU A 319 18.21 7.43 19.17
C LEU A 319 17.88 7.62 20.65
N ASP A 320 17.18 8.70 20.99
CA ASP A 320 16.69 8.86 22.35
C ASP A 320 15.42 8.03 22.54
N ARG A 321 15.55 6.86 23.18
CA ARG A 321 14.38 6.00 23.48
C ARG A 321 13.30 6.73 24.27
N GLY A 322 13.66 7.74 25.08
CA GLY A 322 12.71 8.52 25.88
C GLY A 322 11.76 9.38 25.06
N THR A 323 12.12 9.71 23.82
CA THR A 323 11.25 10.45 22.88
C THR A 323 10.41 9.52 22.00
N LEU A 324 10.56 8.20 22.16
CA LEU A 324 9.87 7.19 21.38
C LEU A 324 8.87 6.39 22.23
N PHE A 325 7.92 5.74 21.56
CA PHE A 325 7.14 4.64 22.15
C PHE A 325 8.00 3.38 22.23
N ASP A 326 8.97 3.40 23.14
CA ASP A 326 9.93 2.30 23.34
C ASP A 326 9.25 0.98 23.75
N ASN A 327 8.03 1.04 24.32
CA ASN A 327 7.22 -0.15 24.56
C ASN A 327 6.81 -0.86 23.26
N VAL A 328 6.50 -0.12 22.19
CA VAL A 328 6.18 -0.67 20.87
C VAL A 328 7.43 -1.23 20.19
N ILE A 329 8.56 -0.53 20.31
CA ILE A 329 9.86 -1.00 19.81
C ILE A 329 10.27 -2.30 20.53
N SER A 330 10.19 -2.31 21.86
CA SER A 330 10.50 -3.48 22.69
C SER A 330 9.58 -4.66 22.39
N ALA A 331 8.32 -4.42 22.06
CA ALA A 331 7.37 -5.46 21.69
C ALA A 331 7.76 -6.19 20.39
N ALA A 332 8.56 -5.56 19.51
CA ALA A 332 9.08 -6.16 18.29
C ALA A 332 10.35 -7.01 18.52
N GLU A 333 10.90 -7.03 19.73
CA GLU A 333 12.09 -7.82 20.04
C GLU A 333 11.82 -9.33 20.06
N ILE A 334 12.82 -10.09 19.60
CA ILE A 334 12.85 -11.56 19.72
C ILE A 334 14.08 -11.94 20.53
N ASP A 335 13.86 -12.65 21.64
CA ASP A 335 14.91 -13.06 22.58
C ASP A 335 15.82 -11.89 23.02
N GLY A 336 15.24 -10.69 23.19
CA GLY A 336 15.93 -9.46 23.62
C GLY A 336 16.73 -8.74 22.54
N LYS A 337 16.52 -9.08 21.26
CA LYS A 337 17.17 -8.47 20.10
C LYS A 337 16.14 -7.79 19.20
N LEU A 338 16.51 -6.64 18.66
CA LEU A 338 15.65 -5.87 17.77
C LEU A 338 16.17 -5.96 16.34
N TYR A 339 15.59 -6.85 15.52
CA TYR A 339 16.02 -7.01 14.13
C TYR A 339 15.37 -6.01 13.17
N GLN A 340 14.17 -5.55 13.51
CA GLN A 340 13.40 -4.60 12.71
C GLN A 340 12.77 -3.56 13.63
N ILE A 341 12.89 -2.29 13.28
CA ILE A 341 12.31 -1.19 14.06
C ILE A 341 11.10 -0.61 13.32
N PRO A 342 9.92 -0.52 13.94
CA PRO A 342 8.77 0.15 13.33
C PRO A 342 9.04 1.65 13.14
N LEU A 343 8.58 2.18 12.01
CA LEU A 343 8.56 3.62 11.73
C LEU A 343 7.19 4.22 12.05
N ILE A 344 6.13 3.55 11.60
CA ILE A 344 4.73 3.90 11.84
C ILE A 344 3.90 2.61 11.96
N TYR A 345 2.86 2.64 12.78
CA TYR A 345 2.10 1.45 13.13
C TYR A 345 0.62 1.76 13.40
N GLU A 346 -0.20 0.74 13.27
CA GLU A 346 -1.60 0.73 13.71
C GLU A 346 -1.72 -0.17 14.95
N VAL A 347 -2.89 -0.18 15.59
CA VAL A 347 -3.14 -1.02 16.76
C VAL A 347 -4.41 -1.85 16.54
N ARG A 348 -4.29 -3.17 16.68
CA ARG A 348 -5.38 -4.12 16.40
C ARG A 348 -5.65 -5.07 17.55
N GLY A 349 -6.90 -5.49 17.71
CA GLY A 349 -7.32 -6.37 18.80
C GLY A 349 -8.84 -6.49 18.92
N LEU A 350 -9.33 -7.03 20.03
CA LEU A 350 -10.75 -6.96 20.34
C LEU A 350 -11.09 -5.72 21.16
N VAL A 351 -12.27 -5.16 20.88
CA VAL A 351 -12.95 -4.21 21.75
C VAL A 351 -14.13 -4.93 22.39
N GLY A 352 -14.20 -4.93 23.72
CA GLY A 352 -15.24 -5.58 24.49
C GLY A 352 -16.18 -4.60 25.18
N ASN A 353 -17.42 -5.03 25.39
CA ASN A 353 -18.41 -4.27 26.13
C ASN A 353 -18.05 -4.30 27.63
N LYS A 354 -17.92 -3.12 28.24
CA LYS A 354 -17.48 -2.93 29.62
C LYS A 354 -18.40 -3.58 30.66
N GLU A 355 -19.68 -3.79 30.34
CA GLU A 355 -20.62 -4.51 31.21
C GLU A 355 -20.23 -5.99 31.38
N TYR A 356 -19.68 -6.61 30.32
CA TYR A 356 -19.28 -8.02 30.33
C TYR A 356 -17.79 -8.20 30.64
N PHE A 357 -16.93 -7.29 30.17
CA PHE A 357 -15.47 -7.33 30.33
C PHE A 357 -14.99 -6.35 31.42
N VAL A 358 -15.54 -6.49 32.63
CA VAL A 358 -15.27 -5.59 33.75
C VAL A 358 -13.82 -5.73 34.25
N ASN A 359 -13.08 -4.61 34.26
CA ASN A 359 -11.67 -4.54 34.71
C ASN A 359 -10.74 -5.54 34.00
N GLN A 360 -11.02 -5.85 32.73
CA GLN A 360 -10.16 -6.69 31.90
C GLN A 360 -9.35 -5.79 30.96
N GLU A 361 -8.03 -6.00 30.90
CA GLU A 361 -7.14 -5.36 29.91
C GLU A 361 -6.53 -6.38 28.94
N SER A 362 -6.78 -7.67 29.22
CA SER A 362 -6.37 -8.82 28.44
C SER A 362 -7.38 -9.94 28.64
N CYS A 363 -7.54 -10.84 27.68
CA CYS A 363 -8.45 -11.98 27.81
C CYS A 363 -7.81 -13.26 27.28
N SER A 364 -7.80 -14.33 28.07
CA SER A 364 -7.44 -15.67 27.58
C SER A 364 -8.61 -16.36 26.87
N PHE A 365 -8.34 -17.43 26.09
CA PHE A 365 -9.42 -18.24 25.49
C PHE A 365 -10.41 -18.77 26.53
N GLU A 366 -9.92 -19.26 27.67
CA GLU A 366 -10.76 -19.78 28.75
C GLU A 366 -11.56 -18.67 29.46
N GLU A 367 -10.98 -17.48 29.63
CA GLU A 367 -11.70 -16.32 30.17
C GLU A 367 -12.79 -15.85 29.22
N PHE A 368 -12.48 -15.78 27.92
CA PHE A 368 -13.42 -15.41 26.88
C PHE A 368 -14.62 -16.35 26.88
N ASP A 369 -14.38 -17.67 26.85
CA ASP A 369 -15.42 -18.69 26.96
C ASP A 369 -16.27 -18.53 28.24
N ARG A 370 -15.63 -18.32 29.39
CA ARG A 370 -16.34 -18.13 30.67
C ARG A 370 -17.22 -16.88 30.72
N ILE A 371 -16.79 -15.79 30.08
CA ILE A 371 -17.58 -14.56 29.98
C ILE A 371 -18.76 -14.81 29.04
N ILE A 372 -18.52 -15.48 27.92
CA ILE A 372 -19.53 -15.75 26.90
C ILE A 372 -20.62 -16.70 27.37
N ASP A 373 -20.27 -17.72 28.16
CA ASP A 373 -21.24 -18.65 28.75
C ASP A 373 -22.24 -17.96 29.70
N GLN A 374 -21.99 -16.71 30.09
CA GLN A 374 -22.85 -15.90 30.95
C GLN A 374 -23.63 -14.82 30.18
N LEU A 375 -23.42 -14.69 28.86
CA LEU A 375 -24.11 -13.69 28.05
C LEU A 375 -25.61 -14.02 27.91
N PRO A 376 -26.48 -13.00 27.82
CA PRO A 376 -27.86 -13.22 27.41
C PRO A 376 -27.93 -13.84 26.01
N GLU A 377 -28.93 -14.70 25.76
CA GLU A 377 -29.10 -15.38 24.46
C GLU A 377 -29.23 -14.41 23.25
N THR A 378 -29.60 -13.15 23.51
CA THR A 378 -29.76 -12.11 22.49
C THR A 378 -28.44 -11.41 22.11
N VAL A 379 -27.35 -11.66 22.83
CA VAL A 379 -26.05 -11.01 22.64
C VAL A 379 -25.11 -11.96 21.93
N SER A 380 -24.60 -11.55 20.78
CA SER A 380 -23.56 -12.32 20.09
C SER A 380 -22.23 -12.18 20.83
N PRO A 381 -21.43 -13.24 20.97
CA PRO A 381 -20.09 -13.15 21.54
C PRO A 381 -19.15 -12.19 20.80
N LEU A 382 -19.20 -12.24 19.46
CA LEU A 382 -18.34 -11.50 18.55
C LEU A 382 -19.20 -10.96 17.40
N ALA A 383 -18.99 -9.70 17.03
CA ALA A 383 -19.58 -9.11 15.83
C ALA A 383 -19.19 -9.94 14.58
N PRO A 384 -20.08 -10.09 13.58
CA PRO A 384 -19.81 -10.92 12.40
C PRO A 384 -18.44 -10.62 11.77
N THR A 385 -17.52 -11.58 11.91
CA THR A 385 -16.14 -11.51 11.42
C THR A 385 -15.83 -12.76 10.63
N ALA A 386 -15.32 -12.63 9.40
CA ALA A 386 -15.04 -13.79 8.56
C ALA A 386 -13.96 -14.67 9.21
N ARG A 387 -14.10 -15.99 9.09
CA ARG A 387 -13.13 -16.95 9.66
C ARG A 387 -11.70 -16.70 9.21
N GLU A 388 -11.50 -16.30 7.95
CA GLU A 388 -10.18 -15.96 7.43
C GLU A 388 -9.55 -14.77 8.18
N ASP A 389 -10.31 -13.67 8.33
CA ASP A 389 -9.82 -12.45 9.00
C ASP A 389 -9.52 -12.70 10.48
N LEU A 390 -10.40 -13.42 11.16
CA LEU A 390 -10.20 -13.78 12.57
C LEU A 390 -8.99 -14.70 12.76
N LEU A 391 -8.78 -15.66 11.85
CA LEU A 391 -7.61 -16.55 11.87
C LEU A 391 -6.32 -15.78 11.62
N ARG A 392 -6.29 -14.86 10.65
CA ARG A 392 -5.15 -13.97 10.40
C ARG A 392 -4.82 -13.16 11.65
N ALA A 393 -5.83 -12.54 12.26
CA ALA A 393 -5.65 -11.71 13.45
C ALA A 393 -5.03 -12.50 14.62
N LEU A 394 -5.54 -13.69 14.92
CA LEU A 394 -5.01 -14.59 15.96
C LEU A 394 -3.58 -15.03 15.69
N LEU A 395 -3.26 -15.39 14.44
CA LEU A 395 -1.93 -15.88 14.08
C LEU A 395 -0.88 -14.78 14.02
N SER A 396 -1.25 -13.56 13.64
CA SER A 396 -0.32 -12.43 13.59
C SER A 396 0.36 -12.15 14.94
N GLY A 397 -0.28 -12.46 16.06
CA GLY A 397 0.30 -12.31 17.40
C GLY A 397 0.89 -13.59 18.02
N ALA A 398 0.82 -14.72 17.33
CA ALA A 398 1.12 -16.04 17.91
C ALA A 398 2.04 -16.93 17.05
N MET A 399 2.31 -16.57 15.78
CA MET A 399 3.03 -17.45 14.86
C MET A 399 4.44 -17.84 15.34
N ASN A 400 5.12 -16.93 16.04
CA ASN A 400 6.42 -17.17 16.68
C ASN A 400 6.40 -18.28 17.74
N LEU A 401 5.22 -18.65 18.28
CA LEU A 401 5.08 -19.80 19.18
C LEU A 401 5.20 -21.14 18.44
N PHE A 402 4.96 -21.16 17.13
CA PHE A 402 4.88 -22.39 16.34
C PHE A 402 6.10 -22.59 15.44
N MET A 403 6.89 -21.55 15.19
CA MET A 403 8.01 -21.60 14.26
C MET A 403 9.19 -20.80 14.78
N ASP A 404 10.37 -21.42 14.75
CA ASP A 404 11.66 -20.78 15.08
C ASP A 404 12.69 -21.19 14.03
N TYR A 405 13.11 -20.22 13.22
CA TYR A 405 14.07 -20.42 12.15
C TYR A 405 15.50 -20.63 12.66
N GLY A 406 15.90 -19.91 13.72
CA GLY A 406 17.24 -20.08 14.31
C GLY A 406 17.43 -21.47 14.93
N LYS A 407 16.37 -22.04 15.52
CA LYS A 407 16.38 -23.39 16.08
C LYS A 407 15.94 -24.48 15.08
N LYS A 408 15.48 -24.09 13.89
CA LYS A 408 14.89 -24.99 12.87
C LYS A 408 13.76 -25.87 13.43
N THR A 409 12.88 -25.29 14.23
CA THR A 409 11.78 -26.02 14.87
C THR A 409 10.41 -25.53 14.38
N VAL A 410 9.51 -26.49 14.14
CA VAL A 410 8.09 -26.25 13.81
C VAL A 410 7.23 -27.08 14.76
N GLN A 411 6.23 -26.47 15.38
CA GLN A 411 5.38 -27.08 16.41
C GLN A 411 3.92 -26.58 16.36
N PHE A 412 3.22 -26.93 15.28
CA PHE A 412 1.77 -26.67 15.16
C PHE A 412 0.91 -27.69 15.90
N ASP A 413 1.43 -28.88 16.20
CA ASP A 413 0.69 -29.87 17.01
C ASP A 413 0.78 -29.55 18.52
N THR A 414 0.23 -28.40 18.89
CA THR A 414 0.21 -27.89 20.27
C THR A 414 -1.22 -27.55 20.70
N PRO A 415 -1.51 -27.57 22.02
CA PRO A 415 -2.80 -27.13 22.53
C PRO A 415 -3.16 -25.69 22.09
N GLU A 416 -2.16 -24.79 22.03
CA GLU A 416 -2.37 -23.39 21.64
C GLU A 416 -2.91 -23.26 20.21
N PHE A 417 -2.25 -23.89 19.23
CA PHE A 417 -2.67 -23.79 17.85
C PHE A 417 -4.05 -24.43 17.61
N ARG A 418 -4.33 -25.52 18.33
CA ARG A 418 -5.65 -26.17 18.31
C ARG A 418 -6.74 -25.26 18.87
N ALA A 419 -6.46 -24.57 19.98
CA ALA A 419 -7.37 -23.58 20.55
C ALA A 419 -7.67 -22.43 19.58
N ILE A 420 -6.66 -21.94 18.84
CA ILE A 420 -6.86 -20.92 17.78
C ILE A 420 -7.87 -21.42 16.73
N LEU A 421 -7.66 -22.62 16.18
CA LEU A 421 -8.57 -23.17 15.15
C LEU A 421 -9.98 -23.42 15.70
N GLU A 422 -10.10 -23.90 16.93
CA GLU A 422 -11.39 -24.10 17.60
C GLU A 422 -12.11 -22.78 17.85
N PHE A 423 -11.39 -21.74 18.30
CA PHE A 423 -11.92 -20.41 18.49
C PHE A 423 -12.48 -19.82 17.19
N VAL A 424 -11.69 -19.87 16.11
CA VAL A 424 -12.13 -19.38 14.79
C VAL A 424 -13.36 -20.13 14.30
N ARG A 425 -13.40 -21.45 14.50
CA ARG A 425 -14.57 -22.26 14.11
C ARG A 425 -15.80 -21.90 14.92
N LYS A 426 -15.65 -21.61 16.21
CA LYS A 426 -16.74 -21.31 17.15
C LYS A 426 -17.31 -19.91 16.94
N TYR A 427 -16.47 -18.91 16.68
CA TYR A 427 -16.87 -17.49 16.69
C TYR A 427 -16.81 -16.79 15.34
N GLY A 428 -16.05 -17.31 14.37
CA GLY A 428 -16.02 -16.75 13.02
C GLY A 428 -17.19 -17.23 12.15
N VAL A 429 -17.61 -16.37 11.22
CA VAL A 429 -18.73 -16.61 10.30
C VAL A 429 -18.25 -16.79 8.85
N ASP A 430 -19.14 -17.23 7.96
CA ASP A 430 -18.86 -17.24 6.53
C ASP A 430 -18.75 -15.80 5.99
N LYS A 431 -17.97 -15.60 4.93
CA LYS A 431 -17.68 -14.26 4.39
C LYS A 431 -18.96 -13.55 3.93
N GLU A 432 -19.93 -14.31 3.43
CA GLU A 432 -21.23 -13.83 2.99
C GLU A 432 -22.11 -13.31 4.13
N GLU A 433 -21.82 -13.67 5.38
CA GLU A 433 -22.53 -13.16 6.57
C GLU A 433 -21.99 -11.80 7.03
N VAL A 434 -20.77 -11.44 6.63
CA VAL A 434 -20.19 -10.13 6.91
C VAL A 434 -20.86 -9.09 6.00
N LYS A 435 -21.53 -8.11 6.62
CA LYS A 435 -22.24 -7.07 5.88
C LYS A 435 -21.27 -6.01 5.36
N ASP A 436 -21.41 -5.65 4.08
CA ASP A 436 -20.70 -4.52 3.49
C ASP A 436 -21.11 -3.20 4.16
N ALA A 437 -20.15 -2.27 4.32
CA ALA A 437 -20.37 -0.97 4.94
C ALA A 437 -21.43 -0.11 4.21
N ASN A 438 -21.64 -0.34 2.91
CA ASN A 438 -22.64 0.36 2.09
C ASN A 438 -24.03 -0.33 2.11
N SER A 439 -24.17 -1.45 2.83
CA SER A 439 -25.46 -2.12 2.98
C SER A 439 -26.43 -1.28 3.81
N ALA A 440 -27.68 -1.16 3.36
CA ALA A 440 -28.74 -0.44 4.09
C ALA A 440 -29.06 -1.04 5.47
N SER A 441 -28.52 -2.22 5.79
CA SER A 441 -28.66 -2.89 7.08
C SER A 441 -27.34 -3.04 7.85
N PHE A 442 -26.30 -2.35 7.39
CA PHE A 442 -25.03 -2.24 8.09
C PHE A 442 -25.24 -1.43 9.37
N ILE A 443 -24.73 -1.97 10.47
CA ILE A 443 -24.67 -1.28 11.76
C ILE A 443 -23.19 -1.33 12.15
N PRO A 444 -22.53 -0.18 12.35
CA PRO A 444 -21.14 -0.15 12.78
C PRO A 444 -20.90 -0.98 14.05
N ASN A 445 -19.75 -1.65 14.15
CA ASN A 445 -19.48 -2.57 15.24
C ASN A 445 -19.51 -1.90 16.63
N ASN A 446 -19.05 -0.65 16.74
CA ASN A 446 -19.12 0.12 17.98
C ASN A 446 -20.56 0.42 18.42
N GLU A 447 -21.47 0.69 17.48
CA GLU A 447 -22.90 0.82 17.75
C GLU A 447 -23.52 -0.51 18.16
N ARG A 448 -23.18 -1.62 17.46
CA ARG A 448 -23.64 -2.96 17.85
C ARG A 448 -23.21 -3.33 19.26
N LEU A 449 -21.99 -2.97 19.65
CA LEU A 449 -21.46 -3.18 20.99
C LEU A 449 -22.22 -2.32 22.03
N ARG A 450 -22.43 -1.03 21.75
CA ARG A 450 -23.14 -0.09 22.64
C ARG A 450 -24.60 -0.47 22.84
N GLU A 451 -25.26 -0.98 21.80
CA GLU A 451 -26.65 -1.46 21.87
C GLU A 451 -26.77 -2.86 22.51
N GLY A 452 -25.65 -3.46 22.91
CA GLY A 452 -25.63 -4.80 23.51
C GLY A 452 -26.01 -5.91 22.53
N LEU A 453 -25.85 -5.68 21.22
CA LEU A 453 -26.04 -6.71 20.20
C LEU A 453 -24.86 -7.68 20.15
N ASP A 454 -23.64 -7.16 20.38
CA ASP A 454 -22.42 -7.96 20.48
C ASP A 454 -21.66 -7.65 21.77
N ALA A 455 -21.02 -8.67 22.35
CA ALA A 455 -20.16 -8.52 23.52
C ALA A 455 -18.75 -8.05 23.13
N THR A 456 -18.27 -8.39 21.93
CA THR A 456 -16.98 -7.94 21.39
C THR A 456 -17.04 -7.70 19.88
N TYR A 457 -16.08 -6.95 19.36
CA TYR A 457 -15.77 -6.90 17.92
C TYR A 457 -14.26 -6.80 17.69
N TYR A 458 -13.82 -7.19 16.48
CA TYR A 458 -12.44 -6.96 16.05
C TYR A 458 -12.25 -5.49 15.67
N GLY A 459 -11.47 -4.76 16.47
CA GLY A 459 -11.21 -3.34 16.33
C GLY A 459 -9.83 -3.06 15.74
N GLU A 460 -9.81 -2.13 14.79
CA GLU A 460 -8.59 -1.61 14.16
C GLU A 460 -8.51 -0.11 14.46
N VAL A 461 -7.62 0.25 15.38
CA VAL A 461 -7.31 1.64 15.70
C VAL A 461 -6.14 2.05 14.81
N LEU A 462 -6.48 2.63 13.67
CA LEU A 462 -5.54 2.98 12.62
C LEU A 462 -4.64 4.17 13.03
N GLY A 463 -5.22 5.27 13.53
CA GLY A 463 -4.46 6.43 14.01
C GLY A 463 -5.27 7.33 14.95
N ILE A 464 -4.83 8.59 15.09
CA ILE A 464 -5.45 9.58 16.00
C ILE A 464 -6.94 9.78 15.66
N ALA A 465 -7.28 9.87 14.37
CA ALA A 465 -8.65 10.11 13.93
C ALA A 465 -9.58 8.94 14.25
N SER A 466 -9.15 7.71 13.97
CA SER A 466 -9.94 6.50 14.29
C SER A 466 -10.05 6.28 15.80
N PHE A 467 -9.01 6.61 16.58
CA PHE A 467 -9.09 6.56 18.04
C PHE A 467 -10.14 7.55 18.57
N GLY A 468 -10.12 8.79 18.09
CA GLY A 468 -11.13 9.79 18.44
C GLY A 468 -12.54 9.36 18.07
N TYR A 469 -12.71 8.79 16.87
CA TYR A 469 -13.97 8.21 16.42
C TYR A 469 -14.44 7.07 17.34
N GLU A 470 -13.58 6.11 17.65
CA GLU A 470 -13.94 4.97 18.51
C GLU A 470 -14.27 5.44 19.93
N ALA A 471 -13.46 6.31 20.52
CA ALA A 471 -13.73 6.88 21.85
C ALA A 471 -15.11 7.55 21.92
N LYS A 472 -15.47 8.33 20.89
CA LYS A 472 -16.78 8.98 20.78
C LYS A 472 -17.92 7.96 20.64
N GLN A 473 -17.79 7.00 19.72
CA GLN A 473 -18.88 6.06 19.41
C GLN A 473 -19.14 5.06 20.54
N LEU A 474 -18.07 4.63 21.22
CA LEU A 474 -18.15 3.76 22.39
C LEU A 474 -18.66 4.52 23.61
N ASN A 475 -18.46 5.83 23.70
CA ASN A 475 -18.95 6.69 24.79
C ASN A 475 -18.63 6.13 26.20
N GLY A 476 -17.43 5.55 26.37
CA GLY A 476 -16.97 4.96 27.63
C GLY A 476 -17.48 3.54 27.94
N GLU A 477 -18.27 2.94 27.04
CA GLU A 477 -18.83 1.58 27.17
C GLU A 477 -17.92 0.48 26.60
N GLY A 478 -16.82 0.85 25.93
CA GLY A 478 -15.85 -0.08 25.36
C GLY A 478 -14.61 -0.27 26.23
N VAL A 479 -13.97 -1.43 26.09
CA VAL A 479 -12.69 -1.78 26.71
C VAL A 479 -11.79 -2.42 25.65
N PHE A 480 -10.54 -1.96 25.53
CA PHE A 480 -9.55 -2.50 24.61
C PHE A 480 -8.85 -3.72 25.25
N LEU A 481 -9.01 -4.91 24.66
CA LEU A 481 -8.65 -6.18 25.30
C LEU A 481 -7.50 -6.95 24.66
N GLY A 482 -7.10 -6.61 23.44
CA GLY A 482 -6.25 -7.49 22.64
C GLY A 482 -6.97 -8.72 22.11
N ILE A 483 -6.25 -9.55 21.36
CA ILE A 483 -6.79 -10.79 20.80
C ILE A 483 -6.60 -11.93 21.83
N PRO A 484 -7.59 -12.81 22.03
CA PRO A 484 -7.44 -13.93 22.94
C PRO A 484 -6.24 -14.83 22.61
N SER A 485 -5.51 -15.25 23.65
CA SER A 485 -4.39 -16.20 23.61
C SER A 485 -4.38 -17.02 24.91
N SER A 486 -3.61 -18.10 25.05
CA SER A 486 -3.61 -18.83 26.34
C SER A 486 -3.17 -18.01 27.56
N SER A 487 -2.35 -16.97 27.38
CA SER A 487 -1.87 -16.12 28.48
C SER A 487 -2.60 -14.78 28.62
N GLY A 488 -3.55 -14.49 27.74
CA GLY A 488 -4.03 -13.13 27.53
C GLY A 488 -2.99 -12.26 26.80
N SER A 489 -3.47 -11.18 26.19
CA SER A 489 -2.67 -10.27 25.37
C SER A 489 -3.20 -8.84 25.50
N SER A 490 -2.32 -7.84 25.40
CA SER A 490 -2.75 -6.47 25.08
C SER A 490 -3.22 -6.40 23.62
N MET A 491 -3.74 -5.24 23.19
CA MET A 491 -3.77 -4.94 21.75
C MET A 491 -2.36 -4.95 21.17
N MET A 492 -2.29 -5.23 19.88
CA MET A 492 -1.06 -5.51 19.17
C MET A 492 -0.75 -4.37 18.19
N ALA A 493 0.47 -3.86 18.23
CA ALA A 493 0.98 -3.00 17.18
C ALA A 493 1.17 -3.82 15.90
N VAL A 494 0.69 -3.27 14.78
CA VAL A 494 0.89 -3.82 13.43
C VAL A 494 1.60 -2.75 12.63
N GLU A 495 2.77 -3.06 12.10
CA GLU A 495 3.53 -2.08 11.36
C GLU A 495 2.87 -1.73 10.03
N ARG A 496 3.02 -0.47 9.64
CA ARG A 496 2.73 0.00 8.29
C ARG A 496 4.01 0.24 7.52
N GLN A 497 5.02 0.76 8.20
CA GLN A 497 6.40 0.66 7.77
C GLN A 497 7.30 0.29 8.94
N SER A 498 8.31 -0.49 8.62
CA SER A 498 9.42 -0.87 9.49
C SER A 498 10.71 -0.84 8.68
N VAL A 499 11.84 -0.82 9.36
CA VAL A 499 13.15 -0.85 8.72
C VAL A 499 14.13 -1.76 9.43
N ALA A 500 14.97 -2.42 8.65
CA ALA A 500 16.00 -3.33 9.13
C ALA A 500 17.31 -3.14 8.36
N ILE A 501 18.42 -3.57 8.96
CA ILE A 501 19.73 -3.64 8.30
C ILE A 501 20.08 -5.10 8.10
N SER A 502 20.39 -5.47 6.85
CA SER A 502 20.87 -6.81 6.53
C SER A 502 22.20 -7.12 7.22
N LYS A 503 22.32 -8.33 7.79
CA LYS A 503 23.55 -8.77 8.44
C LYS A 503 24.75 -8.79 7.49
N CYS A 504 24.51 -9.06 6.20
CA CYS A 504 25.55 -9.15 5.19
C CYS A 504 25.93 -7.79 4.57
N SER A 505 25.24 -6.70 4.92
CA SER A 505 25.56 -5.37 4.42
C SER A 505 27.00 -4.99 4.76
N LEU A 506 27.71 -4.46 3.76
CA LEU A 506 29.05 -3.86 3.95
C LEU A 506 28.95 -2.38 4.35
N TYR A 507 27.73 -1.83 4.44
CA TYR A 507 27.45 -0.40 4.62
C TYR A 507 26.60 -0.14 5.87
N GLN A 508 26.73 -0.96 6.92
CA GLN A 508 25.90 -0.89 8.13
C GLN A 508 25.91 0.49 8.80
N ASP A 509 27.05 1.17 8.85
CA ASP A 509 27.15 2.53 9.42
C ASP A 509 26.39 3.56 8.56
N GLN A 510 26.46 3.45 7.24
CA GLN A 510 25.75 4.33 6.32
C GLN A 510 24.25 4.04 6.32
N ALA A 511 23.87 2.77 6.42
CA ALA A 511 22.50 2.32 6.57
C ALA A 511 21.90 2.86 7.87
N TRP A 512 22.62 2.75 8.98
CA TRP A 512 22.18 3.30 10.27
C TRP A 512 22.05 4.82 10.22
N ASP A 513 22.99 5.53 9.60
CA ASP A 513 22.89 6.99 9.47
C ASP A 513 21.63 7.42 8.71
N PHE A 514 21.27 6.70 7.63
CA PHE A 514 20.01 6.92 6.93
C PHE A 514 18.80 6.57 7.82
N ILE A 515 18.76 5.37 8.39
CA ILE A 515 17.65 4.89 9.23
C ILE A 515 17.39 5.83 10.41
N ARG A 516 18.43 6.24 11.12
CA ARG A 516 18.36 7.14 12.27
C ARG A 516 17.71 8.47 11.90
N SER A 517 17.91 8.97 10.68
CA SER A 517 17.29 10.21 10.22
C SER A 517 15.76 10.11 10.15
N LEU A 518 15.22 8.92 9.91
CA LEU A 518 13.78 8.66 9.76
C LEU A 518 12.97 8.81 11.07
N PHE A 519 13.66 8.92 12.21
CA PHE A 519 13.03 9.07 13.54
C PHE A 519 12.95 10.53 14.02
N SER A 520 13.35 11.49 13.18
CA SER A 520 13.11 12.91 13.49
C SER A 520 11.61 13.22 13.55
N GLN A 521 11.24 14.21 14.37
CA GLN A 521 9.85 14.64 14.51
C GLN A 521 9.21 14.96 13.15
N ASP A 522 9.90 15.74 12.31
CA ASP A 522 9.39 16.16 10.99
C ASP A 522 9.09 14.96 10.09
N ILE A 523 10.03 14.01 9.97
CA ILE A 523 9.85 12.84 9.10
C ILE A 523 8.73 11.94 9.63
N GLN A 524 8.69 11.70 10.94
CA GLN A 524 7.62 10.91 11.57
C GLN A 524 6.25 11.56 11.38
N THR A 525 6.14 12.88 11.51
CA THR A 525 4.90 13.62 11.23
C THR A 525 4.52 13.53 9.76
N ASP A 526 5.46 13.68 8.83
CA ASP A 526 5.19 13.59 7.39
C ASP A 526 4.73 12.19 6.98
N LEU A 527 5.29 11.14 7.58
CA LEU A 527 4.87 9.75 7.38
C LEU A 527 3.41 9.56 7.79
N VAL A 528 3.02 10.05 8.98
CA VAL A 528 1.63 9.97 9.47
C VAL A 528 0.67 10.72 8.56
N ILE A 529 1.04 11.92 8.11
CA ILE A 529 0.20 12.74 7.23
C ILE A 529 0.04 12.09 5.85
N ASN A 530 1.11 11.53 5.29
CA ASN A 530 1.06 10.84 4.00
C ASN A 530 0.18 9.58 4.03
N GLU A 531 0.15 8.88 5.16
CA GLU A 531 -0.80 7.80 5.44
C GLU A 531 -2.16 8.31 5.92
N LEU A 532 -2.56 9.53 5.52
CA LEU A 532 -3.88 10.09 5.77
C LEU A 532 -4.26 10.19 7.27
N ASN A 533 -3.26 10.30 8.15
CA ASN A 533 -3.40 10.20 9.62
C ASN A 533 -4.06 8.89 10.09
N THR A 534 -3.93 7.82 9.31
CA THR A 534 -4.44 6.47 9.61
C THR A 534 -3.36 5.56 10.19
N VAL A 535 -2.34 6.15 10.81
CA VAL A 535 -1.24 5.44 11.49
C VAL A 535 -0.79 6.26 12.70
N PHE A 536 -0.10 5.61 13.64
CA PHE A 536 0.62 6.25 14.73
C PHE A 536 2.12 6.34 14.44
N PRO A 537 2.77 7.46 14.80
CA PRO A 537 4.22 7.56 14.81
C PRO A 537 4.80 6.82 16.01
N VAL A 538 6.03 6.31 15.88
CA VAL A 538 6.80 5.84 17.04
C VAL A 538 7.40 7.01 17.82
N SER A 539 7.54 8.19 17.21
CA SER A 539 7.95 9.41 17.91
C SER A 539 6.78 10.02 18.71
N ARG A 540 7.01 10.25 20.01
CA ARG A 540 6.04 10.92 20.89
C ARG A 540 5.84 12.37 20.48
N GLU A 541 6.92 13.08 20.16
CA GLU A 541 6.84 14.48 19.70
C GLU A 541 6.09 14.61 18.38
N ALA A 542 6.19 13.62 17.49
CA ALA A 542 5.40 13.59 16.27
C ALA A 542 3.92 13.31 16.54
N LEU A 543 3.60 12.43 17.50
CA LEU A 543 2.21 12.19 17.94
C LEU A 543 1.56 13.49 18.42
N ASP A 544 2.27 14.26 19.26
CA ASP A 544 1.79 15.53 19.80
C ASP A 544 1.45 16.50 18.67
N LEU A 545 2.37 16.65 17.71
CA LEU A 545 2.18 17.53 16.57
C LEU A 545 1.03 17.06 15.68
N CYS A 546 0.94 15.76 15.40
CA CYS A 546 -0.15 15.18 14.62
C CYS A 546 -1.51 15.38 15.31
N PHE A 547 -1.58 15.28 16.64
CA PHE A 547 -2.81 15.53 17.39
C PHE A 547 -3.24 17.00 17.27
N GLN A 548 -2.31 17.95 17.39
CA GLN A 548 -2.60 19.38 17.20
C GLN A 548 -3.02 19.71 15.76
N LYS A 549 -2.38 19.09 14.77
CA LYS A 549 -2.76 19.23 13.35
C LYS A 549 -4.17 18.68 13.10
N GLN A 550 -4.49 17.52 13.66
CA GLN A 550 -5.82 16.92 13.56
C GLN A 550 -6.91 17.81 14.19
N LYS A 551 -6.64 18.38 15.37
CA LYS A 551 -7.53 19.36 15.99
C LYS A 551 -7.75 20.58 15.09
N THR A 552 -6.66 21.16 14.59
CA THR A 552 -6.70 22.35 13.71
C THR A 552 -7.50 22.08 12.45
N ARG A 553 -7.38 20.87 11.89
CA ARG A 553 -8.16 20.44 10.73
C ARG A 553 -9.65 20.38 11.05
N TYR A 554 -10.05 19.78 12.17
CA TYR A 554 -11.46 19.76 12.59
C TYR A 554 -12.01 21.17 12.79
N ASP A 555 -11.22 22.09 13.37
CA ASP A 555 -11.60 23.51 13.47
C ASP A 555 -11.89 24.14 12.09
N GLN A 556 -11.05 23.84 11.09
CA GLN A 556 -11.21 24.35 9.72
C GLN A 556 -12.43 23.74 9.01
N GLU A 557 -12.63 22.42 9.11
CA GLU A 557 -13.76 21.72 8.49
C GLU A 557 -15.11 22.13 9.13
N ALA A 558 -15.14 22.35 10.45
CA ALA A 558 -16.33 22.86 11.14
C ALA A 558 -16.74 24.25 10.63
N GLU A 559 -15.78 25.17 10.44
CA GLU A 559 -16.05 26.49 9.88
C GLU A 559 -16.46 26.41 8.40
N ARG A 560 -15.81 25.53 7.64
CA ARG A 560 -16.09 25.31 6.21
C ARG A 560 -17.51 24.82 5.97
N TYR A 561 -17.97 23.88 6.79
CA TYR A 561 -19.26 23.22 6.63
C TYR A 561 -20.34 23.77 7.56
N LYS A 562 -20.11 24.90 8.23
CA LYS A 562 -21.06 25.50 9.20
C LYS A 562 -22.49 25.71 8.67
N ASP A 563 -22.65 25.88 7.37
CA ASP A 563 -23.94 26.09 6.71
C ASP A 563 -24.63 24.78 6.27
N ILE A 564 -23.95 23.63 6.44
CA ILE A 564 -24.50 22.29 6.18
C ILE A 564 -25.11 21.75 7.49
N PRO A 565 -26.38 21.29 7.47
CA PRO A 565 -26.93 20.54 8.60
C PRO A 565 -26.04 19.33 8.88
N ASP A 566 -25.56 19.18 10.11
CA ASP A 566 -24.62 18.14 10.59
C ASP A 566 -23.11 18.48 10.55
N ALA A 567 -22.76 19.78 10.49
CA ALA A 567 -21.37 20.23 10.71
C ALA A 567 -20.77 19.81 12.06
N SER A 568 -21.61 19.40 13.03
CA SER A 568 -21.22 18.83 14.33
C SER A 568 -20.36 17.57 14.24
N VAL A 569 -20.30 16.90 13.08
CA VAL A 569 -19.39 15.77 12.85
C VAL A 569 -17.91 16.20 12.92
N TRP A 570 -17.62 17.49 12.67
CA TRP A 570 -16.27 18.07 12.68
C TRP A 570 -15.94 18.84 13.98
N ASP A 571 -16.60 18.52 15.09
CA ASP A 571 -16.38 19.23 16.35
C ASP A 571 -14.96 18.98 16.91
N SER A 572 -14.09 19.99 16.80
CA SER A 572 -12.72 19.93 17.30
C SER A 572 -12.62 19.91 18.82
N SER A 573 -13.70 20.21 19.55
CA SER A 573 -13.72 20.18 21.02
C SER A 573 -13.58 18.75 21.56
N GLU A 574 -13.83 17.75 20.71
CA GLU A 574 -13.56 16.33 20.99
C GLU A 574 -12.05 16.04 21.07
N TYR A 575 -11.22 16.77 20.31
CA TYR A 575 -9.76 16.69 20.37
C TYR A 575 -9.20 17.59 21.49
N ASN A 576 -9.55 17.22 22.73
CA ASN A 576 -9.14 17.90 23.95
C ASN A 576 -8.07 17.11 24.72
N GLN A 577 -7.65 17.66 25.86
CA GLN A 577 -6.61 17.04 26.69
C GLN A 577 -7.00 15.66 27.23
N GLU A 578 -8.28 15.44 27.57
CA GLU A 578 -8.76 14.15 28.09
C GLU A 578 -8.67 13.06 27.02
N LEU A 579 -9.07 13.37 25.76
CA LEU A 579 -8.90 12.42 24.66
C LEU A 579 -7.42 12.10 24.42
N TYR A 580 -6.55 13.11 24.48
CA TYR A 580 -5.12 12.94 24.30
C TYR A 580 -4.48 12.11 25.42
N ASP A 581 -4.85 12.35 26.69
CA ASP A 581 -4.38 11.55 27.83
C ASP A 581 -4.84 10.08 27.70
N ASN A 582 -6.11 9.85 27.33
CA ASN A 582 -6.62 8.51 27.05
C ASN A 582 -5.88 7.82 25.88
N LEU A 583 -5.53 8.57 24.84
CA LEU A 583 -4.73 8.07 23.73
C LEU A 583 -3.32 7.67 24.19
N LEU A 584 -2.68 8.48 25.02
CA LEU A 584 -1.36 8.15 25.58
C LEU A 584 -1.42 6.89 26.44
N ASP A 585 -2.41 6.76 27.31
CA ASP A 585 -2.61 5.57 28.14
C ASP A 585 -2.83 4.32 27.28
N PHE A 586 -3.66 4.45 26.23
CA PHE A 586 -3.88 3.39 25.24
C PHE A 586 -2.56 2.95 24.58
N LEU A 587 -1.76 3.88 24.05
CA LEU A 587 -0.52 3.58 23.35
C LEU A 587 0.59 3.05 24.28
N ASN A 588 0.67 3.53 25.52
CA ASN A 588 1.64 3.07 26.52
C ASN A 588 1.37 1.63 27.00
N ASN A 589 0.14 1.14 26.85
CA ASN A 589 -0.27 -0.22 27.23
C ASN A 589 0.02 -1.28 26.15
N ILE A 590 0.52 -0.88 24.97
CA ILE A 590 0.86 -1.83 23.90
C ILE A 590 2.12 -2.62 24.30
N GLN A 591 2.00 -3.94 24.30
CA GLN A 591 3.07 -4.88 24.66
C GLN A 591 3.26 -6.01 23.65
N LYS A 592 2.51 -5.98 22.54
CA LYS A 592 2.57 -6.99 21.48
C LYS A 592 2.80 -6.33 20.14
N TYR A 593 3.50 -7.07 19.28
CA TYR A 593 3.80 -6.68 17.92
C TYR A 593 3.48 -7.83 16.98
N ALA A 594 2.90 -7.53 15.82
CA ALA A 594 2.59 -8.53 14.82
C ALA A 594 3.87 -9.16 14.28
N SER A 595 3.95 -10.49 14.31
CA SER A 595 5.09 -11.22 13.78
C SER A 595 4.67 -12.61 13.33
N TYR A 596 4.77 -12.85 12.03
CA TYR A 596 4.41 -14.09 11.38
C TYR A 596 5.19 -14.34 10.09
N ASP A 597 5.33 -15.61 9.76
CA ASP A 597 5.85 -16.01 8.45
C ASP A 597 4.71 -15.97 7.42
N THR A 598 4.89 -15.18 6.37
CA THR A 598 3.88 -14.98 5.31
C THR A 598 3.52 -16.28 4.58
N SER A 599 4.50 -17.16 4.36
CA SER A 599 4.28 -18.46 3.71
C SER A 599 3.60 -19.46 4.63
N ALA A 600 3.96 -19.48 5.91
CA ALA A 600 3.27 -20.29 6.91
C ALA A 600 1.83 -19.83 7.11
N MET A 601 1.59 -18.51 7.15
CA MET A 601 0.25 -17.93 7.19
C MET A 601 -0.59 -18.46 6.02
N LEU A 602 -0.08 -18.39 4.79
CA LEU A 602 -0.76 -18.93 3.60
C LEU A 602 -1.09 -20.42 3.73
N ILE A 603 -0.16 -21.24 4.21
CA ILE A 603 -0.40 -22.67 4.45
C ILE A 603 -1.58 -22.86 5.41
N VAL A 604 -1.60 -22.13 6.52
CA VAL A 604 -2.66 -22.26 7.52
C VAL A 604 -4.00 -21.85 6.93
N LEU A 605 -4.04 -20.75 6.17
CA LEU A 605 -5.26 -20.25 5.51
C LEU A 605 -5.78 -21.20 4.42
N GLU A 606 -4.90 -21.97 3.76
CA GLU A 606 -5.31 -22.99 2.79
C GLU A 606 -5.86 -24.26 3.45
N GLU A 607 -5.31 -24.68 4.60
CA GLU A 607 -5.67 -25.95 5.24
C GLU A 607 -6.86 -25.81 6.22
N ALA A 608 -6.94 -24.69 6.96
CA ALA A 608 -7.94 -24.46 8.00
C ALA A 608 -9.41 -24.50 7.53
N PRO A 609 -9.78 -24.03 6.32
CA PRO A 609 -11.16 -24.11 5.83
C PRO A 609 -11.74 -25.53 5.80
N GLY A 610 -10.89 -26.55 5.60
CA GLY A 610 -11.31 -27.95 5.65
C GLY A 610 -11.81 -28.38 7.03
N TYR A 611 -11.24 -27.83 8.11
CA TYR A 611 -11.73 -28.05 9.48
C TYR A 611 -13.02 -27.27 9.76
N PHE A 612 -13.07 -25.99 9.35
CA PHE A 612 -14.22 -25.12 9.60
C PHE A 612 -15.51 -25.65 8.97
N THR A 613 -15.40 -26.20 7.76
CA THR A 613 -16.52 -26.81 7.01
C THR A 613 -16.83 -28.25 7.42
N GLY A 614 -16.04 -28.84 8.33
CA GLY A 614 -16.18 -30.23 8.77
C GLY A 614 -15.76 -31.29 7.73
N GLN A 615 -15.12 -30.88 6.63
CA GLN A 615 -14.60 -31.79 5.60
C GLN A 615 -13.40 -32.61 6.09
N ARG A 616 -12.65 -32.07 7.06
CA ARG A 616 -11.45 -32.69 7.65
C ARG A 616 -11.46 -32.59 9.17
N SER A 617 -10.83 -33.55 9.83
CA SER A 617 -10.65 -33.49 11.28
C SER A 617 -9.61 -32.43 11.66
N LEU A 618 -9.68 -31.93 12.90
CA LEU A 618 -8.67 -31.00 13.44
C LEU A 618 -7.27 -31.63 13.38
N ASP A 619 -7.15 -32.92 13.74
CA ASP A 619 -5.89 -33.66 13.72
C ASP A 619 -5.27 -33.72 12.32
N ASP A 620 -6.09 -33.99 11.29
CA ASP A 620 -5.61 -34.06 9.91
C ASP A 620 -5.16 -32.68 9.40
N VAL A 621 -5.86 -31.61 9.76
CA VAL A 621 -5.49 -30.23 9.38
C VAL A 621 -4.18 -29.82 10.06
N VAL A 622 -4.08 -29.98 11.38
CA VAL A 622 -2.87 -29.66 12.16
C VAL A 622 -1.66 -30.44 11.65
N LYS A 623 -1.81 -31.74 11.39
CA LYS A 623 -0.73 -32.58 10.86
C LYS A 623 -0.25 -32.12 9.49
N ASN A 624 -1.15 -31.70 8.60
CA ASN A 624 -0.76 -31.18 7.29
C ASN A 624 -0.01 -29.86 7.39
N ILE A 625 -0.51 -28.93 8.20
CA ILE A 625 0.15 -27.64 8.45
C ILE A 625 1.56 -27.87 9.01
N GLN A 626 1.68 -28.71 10.05
CA GLN A 626 2.97 -29.12 10.61
C GLN A 626 3.94 -29.62 9.53
N ASN A 627 3.50 -30.55 8.67
CA ASN A 627 4.35 -31.11 7.62
C ASN A 627 4.78 -30.07 6.60
N ARG A 628 3.84 -29.24 6.10
CA ARG A 628 4.12 -28.24 5.08
C ARG A 628 5.06 -27.14 5.60
N CYS A 629 4.83 -26.65 6.82
CA CYS A 629 5.69 -25.65 7.45
C CYS A 629 7.08 -26.23 7.81
N THR A 630 7.16 -27.51 8.19
CA THR A 630 8.46 -28.19 8.42
C THR A 630 9.30 -28.25 7.14
N THR A 631 8.66 -28.50 5.99
CA THR A 631 9.35 -28.44 4.69
C THR A 631 9.93 -27.06 4.43
N ILE A 632 9.17 -25.98 4.62
CA ILE A 632 9.63 -24.60 4.43
C ILE A 632 10.84 -24.28 5.32
N VAL A 633 10.77 -24.59 6.61
CA VAL A 633 11.89 -24.33 7.54
C VAL A 633 13.16 -25.09 7.14
N ASN A 634 13.01 -26.32 6.64
CA ASN A 634 14.13 -27.12 6.15
C ASN A 634 14.70 -26.64 4.80
N GLU A 635 13.89 -26.00 3.96
CA GLU A 635 14.34 -25.43 2.68
C GLU A 635 15.08 -24.10 2.90
N ARG A 636 14.68 -23.31 3.90
CA ARG A 636 15.29 -22.02 4.23
C ARG A 636 16.50 -22.11 5.17
N GLY A 637 16.59 -23.12 6.02
CA GLY A 637 17.69 -23.28 7.00
C GLY A 637 18.73 -24.31 6.60
#